data_AF-A0A7X8ZN76-F1
#
_entry.id   AF-A0A7X8ZN76-F1
#
_cell.length_a   1.000
_cell.length_b   1.000
_cell.length_c   1.000
_cell.angle_alpha   90.00
_cell.angle_beta   90.00
_cell.angle_gamma   90.00
#
_symmetry.space_group_name_H-M   'P 1'
#
loop_
_entity.id
_entity.type
_entity.pdbx_description
1 polymer ?
#
loop_
_entity_poly.entity_id
_entity_poly.type
_entity_poly.pdbx_seq_one_letter_code
_entity_poly.pdbx_strand_id
1 'polypeptide(L)'
;QSEINRTEETVNSKNDRIGLLEDRYRDFLNAKSEAQNRAEGILSSLNQDKVKLEELENSLEERTEKLEEIENQIAHTLKMIDNNLNIIKTKDEEVESLEQSNLDLDNNLLLLSQRLKQVVEQLVGELDEKMSPEFSPENRKLQKEATLSVLASLQQKLQEYKAFFSQLPETEGMREEVLKRLDKISTNLETILSSFVSYSQTIPSFIDTLLEPKGLLTQKRGIEIEETETRGTIESNRAKIIEAKNLSQSLMQEAEGLKSTVENMRIQRSELTSSIEFAKTLARNTQNSINEKELNYSDAISAVNVSDSRISETSMQLKEADEEKLALIAKISELKHSLSTILDDLKIQNTNLSEKQKEKNDAVELFNSLSRELDQQKMWLENIDTQTAELYTQYFNTYSRSLKEYESRLTNNELPEQILVENELKEVKKQLQALGPNINHMAEDDFKETKERYDFYNSQLNDLLKAKADLVKVLEDIQDKSKELFIKTYKEISNNFQDMFKRLFGGGKAEVILQDPENVLESGIDIFAQPPGKK
;
A
#
# COMPACT_ATOMS: atom_id res chain seq x y z
N GLN A 1 11.64 32.44 -66.76
CA GLN A 1 11.93 33.48 -65.75
C GLN A 1 10.84 33.59 -64.67
N SER A 2 9.58 33.91 -65.00
CA SER A 2 8.54 34.08 -63.96
C SER A 2 8.32 32.83 -63.10
N GLU A 3 8.36 31.64 -63.71
CA GLU A 3 8.25 30.37 -62.99
C GLU A 3 9.43 30.13 -62.04
N ILE A 4 10.66 30.44 -62.47
CA ILE A 4 11.87 30.37 -61.62
C ILE A 4 11.71 31.28 -60.39
N ASN A 5 11.29 32.53 -60.58
CA ASN A 5 11.11 33.47 -59.47
C ASN A 5 10.03 32.99 -58.49
N ARG A 6 8.91 32.43 -58.99
CA ARG A 6 7.86 31.84 -58.13
C ARG A 6 8.41 30.67 -57.32
N THR A 7 9.17 29.78 -57.94
CA THR A 7 9.75 28.64 -57.25
C THR A 7 10.81 29.07 -56.23
N GLU A 8 11.62 30.09 -56.53
CA GLU A 8 12.56 30.69 -55.56
C GLU A 8 11.85 31.31 -54.35
N GLU A 9 10.72 32.00 -54.55
CA GLU A 9 9.87 32.48 -53.45
C GLU A 9 9.32 31.33 -52.60
N THR A 10 8.86 30.23 -53.21
CA THR A 10 8.40 29.06 -52.45
C THR A 10 9.51 28.40 -51.64
N VAL A 11 10.75 28.37 -52.15
CA VAL A 11 11.91 27.87 -51.40
C VAL A 11 12.21 28.75 -50.19
N ASN A 12 12.13 30.08 -50.33
CA ASN A 12 12.32 30.99 -49.20
C ASN A 12 11.24 30.78 -48.12
N SER A 13 9.97 30.65 -48.52
CA SER A 13 8.89 30.33 -47.59
C SER A 13 9.11 28.98 -46.87
N LYS A 14 9.65 27.98 -47.57
CA LYS A 14 10.01 26.68 -46.95
C LYS A 14 11.19 26.81 -45.98
N ASN A 15 12.19 27.63 -46.27
CA ASN A 15 13.28 27.92 -45.32
C ASN A 15 12.75 28.56 -44.03
N ASP A 16 11.83 29.52 -44.13
CA ASP A 16 11.22 30.14 -42.95
C ASP A 16 10.43 29.10 -42.15
N ARG A 17 9.71 28.20 -42.84
CA ARG A 17 8.98 27.10 -42.18
C ARG A 17 9.92 26.10 -41.49
N ILE A 18 11.05 25.74 -42.11
CA ILE A 18 12.06 24.87 -41.51
C ILE A 18 12.65 25.53 -40.26
N GLY A 19 13.01 26.82 -40.34
CA GLY A 19 13.52 27.57 -39.17
C GLY A 19 12.54 27.53 -37.99
N LEU A 20 11.24 27.74 -38.25
CA LEU A 20 10.20 27.63 -37.22
C LEU A 20 10.06 26.21 -36.64
N LEU A 21 10.28 25.17 -37.45
CA LEU A 21 10.26 23.78 -36.98
C LEU A 21 11.50 23.44 -36.17
N GLU A 22 12.68 23.96 -36.55
CA GLU A 22 13.93 23.82 -35.79
C GLU A 22 13.82 24.46 -34.40
N ASP A 23 13.26 25.66 -34.32
CA ASP A 23 13.04 26.35 -33.05
C ASP A 23 12.08 25.56 -32.15
N ARG A 24 10.95 25.10 -32.70
CA ARG A 24 10.00 24.23 -31.96
C ARG A 24 10.66 22.92 -31.50
N TYR A 25 11.49 22.32 -32.34
CA TYR A 25 12.21 21.10 -32.00
C TYR A 25 13.16 21.32 -30.81
N ARG A 26 13.88 22.45 -30.79
CA ARG A 26 14.72 22.85 -29.65
C ARG A 26 13.90 23.09 -28.39
N ASP A 27 12.76 23.77 -28.51
CA ASP A 27 11.86 24.01 -27.38
C ASP A 27 11.37 22.70 -26.76
N PHE A 28 10.99 21.71 -27.60
CA PHE A 28 10.58 20.40 -27.10
C PHE A 28 11.74 19.60 -26.48
N LEU A 29 12.96 19.71 -27.00
CA LEU A 29 14.14 19.12 -26.37
C LEU A 29 14.41 19.72 -24.99
N ASN A 30 14.31 21.04 -24.85
CA ASN A 30 14.48 21.72 -23.57
C ASN A 30 13.38 21.30 -22.59
N ALA A 31 12.11 21.29 -23.03
CA ALA A 31 10.98 20.85 -22.22
C ALA A 31 11.14 19.39 -21.76
N LYS A 32 11.64 18.50 -22.64
CA LYS A 32 11.98 17.12 -22.28
C LYS A 32 13.05 17.07 -21.20
N SER A 33 14.16 17.79 -21.38
CA SER A 33 15.25 17.82 -20.40
C SER A 33 14.80 18.34 -19.04
N GLU A 34 13.98 19.39 -19.00
CA GLU A 34 13.41 19.93 -17.76
C GLU A 34 12.45 18.94 -17.08
N ALA A 35 11.64 18.22 -17.84
CA ALA A 35 10.76 17.18 -17.31
C ALA A 35 11.56 15.99 -16.76
N GLN A 36 12.63 15.57 -17.44
CA GLN A 36 13.53 14.52 -16.98
C GLN A 36 14.25 14.89 -15.69
N ASN A 37 14.84 16.09 -15.62
CA ASN A 37 15.51 16.58 -14.40
C ASN A 37 14.54 16.65 -13.21
N ARG A 38 13.29 17.09 -13.46
CA ARG A 38 12.24 17.06 -12.44
C ARG A 38 11.91 15.63 -11.99
N ALA A 39 11.74 14.70 -12.93
CA ALA A 39 11.45 13.30 -12.63
C ALA A 39 12.58 12.66 -11.79
N GLU A 40 13.85 12.87 -12.16
CA GLU A 40 15.01 12.36 -11.41
C GLU A 40 15.08 12.95 -9.98
N GLY A 41 14.83 14.25 -9.84
CA GLY A 41 14.78 14.91 -8.53
C GLY A 41 13.67 14.33 -7.62
N ILE A 42 12.47 14.14 -8.18
CA ILE A 42 11.36 13.52 -7.45
C ILE A 42 11.70 12.08 -7.07
N LEU A 43 12.25 11.29 -8.01
CA LEU A 43 12.62 9.89 -7.77
C LEU A 43 13.65 9.74 -6.64
N SER A 44 14.67 10.61 -6.61
CA SER A 44 15.67 10.61 -5.54
C SER A 44 15.03 10.88 -4.18
N SER A 45 14.17 11.91 -4.09
CA SER A 45 13.46 12.23 -2.86
C SER A 45 12.47 11.14 -2.42
N LEU A 46 11.81 10.51 -3.39
CA LEU A 46 10.87 9.42 -3.18
C LEU A 46 11.57 8.17 -2.63
N ASN A 47 12.75 7.83 -3.16
CA ASN A 47 13.56 6.73 -2.63
C ASN A 47 14.03 7.01 -1.19
N GLN A 48 14.43 8.25 -0.87
CA GLN A 48 14.78 8.62 0.50
C GLN A 48 13.60 8.47 1.47
N ASP A 49 12.41 8.89 1.06
CA ASP A 49 11.22 8.78 1.92
C ASP A 49 10.77 7.32 2.08
N LYS A 50 10.91 6.48 1.05
CA LYS A 50 10.67 5.03 1.16
C LYS A 50 11.59 4.37 2.17
N VAL A 51 12.88 4.69 2.16
CA VAL A 51 13.84 4.18 3.17
C VAL A 51 13.45 4.65 4.57
N LYS A 52 13.10 5.93 4.75
CA LYS A 52 12.63 6.44 6.05
C LYS A 52 11.36 5.74 6.53
N LEU A 53 10.44 5.44 5.62
CA LEU A 53 9.21 4.72 5.97
C LEU A 53 9.55 3.32 6.48
N GLU A 54 10.43 2.60 5.79
CA GLU A 54 10.89 1.27 6.20
C GLU A 54 11.57 1.30 7.58
N GLU A 55 12.43 2.30 7.85
CA GLU A 55 13.03 2.51 9.17
C GLU A 55 11.98 2.78 10.26
N LEU A 56 10.93 3.55 9.95
CA LEU A 56 9.83 3.82 10.89
C LEU A 56 8.97 2.59 11.16
N GLU A 57 8.70 1.78 10.14
CA GLU A 57 7.94 0.54 10.25
C GLU A 57 8.70 -0.49 11.10
N ASN A 58 10.01 -0.66 10.86
CA ASN A 58 10.85 -1.52 11.69
C ASN A 58 10.91 -1.03 13.16
N SER A 59 11.06 0.28 13.38
CA SER A 59 11.03 0.83 14.75
C SER A 59 9.66 0.66 15.43
N LEU A 60 8.57 0.69 14.66
CA LEU A 60 7.23 0.43 15.16
C LEU A 60 7.08 -1.03 15.61
N GLU A 61 7.56 -1.98 14.80
CA GLU A 61 7.53 -3.40 15.12
C GLU A 61 8.28 -3.70 16.43
N GLU A 62 9.52 -3.21 16.56
CA GLU A 62 10.30 -3.36 17.80
C GLU A 62 9.61 -2.77 19.04
N ARG A 63 8.91 -1.63 18.88
CA ARG A 63 8.18 -1.01 20.00
C ARG A 63 6.93 -1.80 20.35
N THR A 64 6.23 -2.35 19.36
CA THR A 64 5.05 -3.19 19.61
C THR A 64 5.41 -4.50 20.31
N GLU A 65 6.52 -5.13 19.95
CA GLU A 65 7.01 -6.32 20.65
C GLU A 65 7.35 -6.01 22.12
N LYS A 66 8.05 -4.89 22.38
CA LYS A 66 8.34 -4.44 23.75
C LYS A 66 7.07 -4.14 24.55
N LEU A 67 6.03 -3.60 23.90
CA LEU A 67 4.75 -3.34 24.55
C LEU A 67 4.09 -4.65 24.99
N GLU A 68 4.08 -5.66 24.11
CA GLU A 68 3.54 -6.98 24.41
C GLU A 68 4.33 -7.67 25.54
N GLU A 69 5.66 -7.54 25.55
CA GLU A 69 6.49 -8.05 26.64
C GLU A 69 6.13 -7.41 27.99
N ILE A 70 5.98 -6.09 28.05
CA ILE A 70 5.57 -5.36 29.25
C ILE A 70 4.17 -5.79 29.71
N GLU A 71 3.22 -5.94 28.79
CA GLU A 71 1.86 -6.38 29.12
C GLU A 71 1.85 -7.80 29.70
N ASN A 72 2.66 -8.70 29.15
CA ASN A 72 2.84 -10.06 29.66
C ASN A 72 3.47 -10.06 31.06
N GLN A 73 4.48 -9.22 31.29
CA GLN A 73 5.11 -9.06 32.62
C GLN A 73 4.12 -8.50 33.65
N ILE A 74 3.30 -7.52 33.29
CA ILE A 74 2.22 -6.99 34.14
C ILE A 74 1.21 -8.09 34.48
N ALA A 75 0.78 -8.88 33.49
CA ALA A 75 -0.17 -9.97 33.72
C ALA A 75 0.40 -11.05 34.66
N HIS A 76 1.69 -11.39 34.51
CA HIS A 76 2.36 -12.36 35.36
C HIS A 76 2.51 -11.87 36.81
N THR A 77 2.95 -10.63 37.00
CA THR A 77 3.12 -10.02 38.33
C THR A 77 1.77 -9.88 39.06
N LEU A 78 0.69 -9.52 38.35
CA LEU A 78 -0.66 -9.50 38.93
C LEU A 78 -1.11 -10.89 39.42
N LYS A 79 -0.80 -11.96 38.67
CA LYS A 79 -1.09 -13.34 39.13
C LYS A 79 -0.30 -13.71 40.39
N MET A 80 0.95 -13.26 40.50
CA MET A 80 1.75 -13.48 41.70
C MET A 80 1.16 -12.75 42.92
N ILE A 81 0.74 -11.50 42.74
CA ILE A 81 0.06 -10.72 43.79
C ILE A 81 -1.20 -11.46 44.25
N ASP A 82 -2.04 -11.90 43.32
CA ASP A 82 -3.28 -12.61 43.63
C ASP A 82 -3.02 -13.93 44.38
N ASN A 83 -2.00 -14.68 43.98
CA ASN A 83 -1.57 -15.89 44.69
C ASN A 83 -1.11 -15.58 46.12
N ASN A 84 -0.30 -14.53 46.31
CA ASN A 84 0.16 -14.13 47.64
C ASN A 84 -1.02 -13.70 48.53
N LEU A 85 -1.97 -12.94 47.98
CA LEU A 85 -3.19 -12.53 48.71
C LEU A 85 -4.07 -13.73 49.09
N ASN A 86 -4.18 -14.74 48.23
CA ASN A 86 -4.91 -15.96 48.55
C ASN A 86 -4.22 -16.74 49.67
N ILE A 87 -2.88 -16.87 49.65
CA ILE A 87 -2.13 -17.52 50.73
C ILE A 87 -2.30 -16.76 52.04
N ILE A 88 -2.18 -15.43 52.03
CA ILE A 88 -2.42 -14.56 53.20
C ILE A 88 -3.79 -14.85 53.78
N LYS A 89 -4.85 -14.85 52.95
CA LYS A 89 -6.21 -15.13 53.40
C LYS A 89 -6.34 -16.50 54.07
N THR A 90 -5.77 -17.55 53.48
CA THR A 90 -5.80 -18.90 54.09
C THR A 90 -5.05 -18.96 55.43
N LYS A 91 -3.96 -18.20 55.57
CA LYS A 91 -3.17 -18.13 56.80
C LYS A 91 -3.87 -17.32 57.89
N ASP A 92 -4.56 -16.25 57.51
CA ASP A 92 -5.38 -15.47 58.45
C ASP A 92 -6.57 -16.30 58.97
N GLU A 93 -7.23 -17.08 58.10
CA GLU A 93 -8.28 -18.04 58.51
C GLU A 93 -7.73 -19.13 59.45
N GLU A 94 -6.52 -19.66 59.19
CA GLU A 94 -5.84 -20.61 60.08
C GLU A 94 -5.55 -19.98 61.45
N VAL A 95 -5.06 -18.74 61.47
CA VAL A 95 -4.80 -17.97 62.70
C VAL A 95 -6.07 -17.77 63.50
N GLU A 96 -7.17 -17.33 62.88
CA GLU A 96 -8.46 -17.15 63.56
C GLU A 96 -8.93 -18.46 64.21
N SER A 97 -8.81 -19.59 63.49
CA SER A 97 -9.20 -20.90 64.02
C SER A 97 -8.36 -21.35 65.21
N LEU A 98 -7.05 -21.10 65.19
CA LEU A 98 -6.13 -21.45 66.28
C LEU A 98 -6.32 -20.52 67.48
N GLU A 99 -6.59 -19.24 67.27
CA GLU A 99 -6.91 -18.28 68.32
C GLU A 99 -8.21 -18.66 69.03
N GLN A 100 -9.24 -19.06 68.28
CA GLN A 100 -10.49 -19.57 68.84
C GLN A 100 -10.27 -20.87 69.63
N SER A 101 -9.49 -21.81 69.08
CA SER A 101 -9.12 -23.04 69.80
C SER A 101 -8.36 -22.76 71.09
N ASN A 102 -7.47 -21.77 71.11
CA ASN A 102 -6.76 -21.37 72.31
C ASN A 102 -7.69 -20.75 73.35
N LEU A 103 -8.67 -19.94 72.93
CA LEU A 103 -9.69 -19.39 73.82
C LEU A 103 -10.48 -20.51 74.51
N ASP A 104 -10.88 -21.54 73.76
CA ASP A 104 -11.61 -22.69 74.29
C ASP A 104 -10.75 -23.52 75.26
N LEU A 105 -9.45 -23.70 74.95
CA LEU A 105 -8.50 -24.38 75.82
C LEU A 105 -8.21 -23.58 77.10
N ASP A 106 -8.09 -22.25 77.02
CA ASP A 106 -7.93 -21.37 78.18
C ASP A 106 -9.17 -21.44 79.10
N ASN A 107 -10.38 -21.48 78.52
CA ASN A 107 -11.62 -21.71 79.27
C ASN A 107 -11.64 -23.09 79.95
N ASN A 108 -11.15 -24.13 79.27
CA ASN A 108 -11.01 -25.47 79.86
C ASN A 108 -10.00 -25.47 81.02
N LEU A 109 -8.85 -24.82 80.85
CA LEU A 109 -7.87 -24.62 81.93
C LEU A 109 -8.46 -23.94 83.16
N LEU A 110 -9.32 -22.94 82.97
CA LEU A 110 -10.02 -22.30 84.08
C LEU A 110 -10.94 -23.28 84.83
N LEU A 111 -11.67 -24.13 84.10
CA LEU A 111 -12.54 -25.15 84.67
C LEU A 111 -11.74 -26.25 85.39
N LEU A 112 -10.65 -26.73 84.79
CA LEU A 112 -9.72 -27.69 85.40
C LEU A 112 -9.11 -27.13 86.68
N SER A 113 -8.70 -25.86 86.68
CA SER A 113 -8.15 -25.19 87.87
C SER A 113 -9.17 -25.07 89.00
N GLN A 114 -10.44 -24.76 88.69
CA GLN A 114 -11.53 -24.77 89.67
C GLN A 114 -11.76 -26.17 90.25
N ARG A 115 -11.75 -27.19 89.39
CA ARG A 115 -11.92 -28.59 89.79
C ARG A 115 -10.73 -29.09 90.63
N LEU A 116 -9.51 -28.71 90.28
CA LEU A 116 -8.30 -28.99 91.06
C LEU A 116 -8.42 -28.37 92.45
N LYS A 117 -8.86 -27.10 92.54
CA LYS A 117 -9.09 -26.42 93.81
C LYS A 117 -10.11 -27.17 94.68
N GLN A 118 -11.23 -27.63 94.10
CA GLN A 118 -12.21 -28.44 94.82
C GLN A 118 -11.63 -29.77 95.32
N VAL A 119 -10.85 -30.48 94.49
CA VAL A 119 -10.20 -31.74 94.89
C VAL A 119 -9.15 -31.51 95.98
N VAL A 120 -8.42 -30.40 95.93
CA VAL A 120 -7.45 -30.01 96.96
C VAL A 120 -8.15 -29.63 98.27
N GLU A 121 -9.24 -28.86 98.23
CA GLU A 121 -10.05 -28.55 99.41
C GLU A 121 -10.63 -29.82 100.04
N GLN A 122 -11.12 -30.76 99.22
CA GLN A 122 -11.56 -32.08 99.69
C GLN A 122 -10.42 -32.89 100.30
N LEU A 123 -9.22 -32.89 99.69
CA LEU A 123 -8.02 -33.55 100.23
C LEU A 123 -7.64 -32.98 101.60
N VAL A 124 -7.59 -31.64 101.71
CA VAL A 124 -7.24 -30.96 102.96
C VAL A 124 -8.31 -31.23 104.03
N GLY A 125 -9.59 -31.20 103.66
CA GLY A 125 -10.69 -31.56 104.55
C GLY A 125 -10.59 -33.00 105.06
N GLU A 126 -10.36 -33.98 104.18
CA GLU A 126 -10.17 -35.38 104.58
C GLU A 126 -8.90 -35.60 105.41
N LEU A 127 -7.83 -34.85 105.13
CA LEU A 127 -6.60 -34.84 105.92
C LEU A 127 -6.85 -34.28 107.33
N ASP A 128 -7.50 -33.12 107.45
CA ASP A 128 -7.79 -32.48 108.74
C ASP A 128 -8.75 -33.33 109.60
N GLU A 129 -9.80 -33.89 109.00
CA GLU A 129 -10.78 -34.72 109.69
C GLU A 129 -10.15 -36.01 110.23
N LYS A 130 -9.21 -36.62 109.49
CA LYS A 130 -8.50 -37.84 109.92
C LYS A 130 -7.22 -37.59 110.72
N MET A 131 -6.71 -36.36 110.75
CA MET A 131 -5.63 -35.89 111.63
C MET A 131 -6.15 -35.33 112.97
N SER A 132 -7.48 -35.22 113.15
CA SER A 132 -8.12 -35.04 114.45
C SER A 132 -7.55 -36.01 115.49
N PRO A 133 -7.32 -35.55 116.75
CA PRO A 133 -6.69 -36.36 117.79
C PRO A 133 -7.41 -37.70 118.06
N GLU A 134 -8.69 -37.83 117.70
CA GLU A 134 -9.46 -39.06 117.88
C GLU A 134 -9.10 -40.19 116.89
N PHE A 135 -8.52 -39.88 115.72
CA PHE A 135 -8.26 -40.86 114.65
C PHE A 135 -6.79 -41.01 114.24
N SER A 136 -5.86 -40.39 114.98
CA SER A 136 -4.41 -40.43 114.76
C SER A 136 -3.86 -41.87 114.66
N PRO A 137 -2.87 -42.14 113.77
CA PRO A 137 -2.18 -43.42 113.69
C PRO A 137 -1.54 -43.83 115.03
N GLU A 138 -1.04 -42.86 115.80
CA GLU A 138 -0.49 -43.10 117.14
C GLU A 138 -1.59 -43.47 118.13
N ASN A 139 -2.75 -42.79 118.10
CA ASN A 139 -3.86 -43.13 118.99
C ASN A 139 -4.50 -44.48 118.64
N ARG A 140 -4.59 -44.84 117.35
CA ARG A 140 -5.01 -46.20 116.94
C ARG A 140 -4.00 -47.25 117.38
N LYS A 141 -2.71 -46.98 117.26
CA LYS A 141 -1.65 -47.88 117.73
C LYS A 141 -1.73 -48.04 119.25
N LEU A 142 -1.89 -46.95 119.99
CA LEU A 142 -2.09 -46.94 121.44
C LEU A 142 -3.36 -47.69 121.85
N GLN A 143 -4.49 -47.48 121.19
CA GLN A 143 -5.74 -48.19 121.48
C GLN A 143 -5.66 -49.67 121.11
N LYS A 144 -4.97 -50.02 120.01
CA LYS A 144 -4.70 -51.40 119.63
C LYS A 144 -3.80 -52.09 120.67
N GLU A 145 -2.73 -51.42 121.11
CA GLU A 145 -1.84 -51.93 122.15
C GLU A 145 -2.56 -52.03 123.51
N ALA A 146 -3.44 -51.09 123.84
CA ALA A 146 -4.26 -51.11 125.04
C ALA A 146 -5.32 -52.23 125.00
N THR A 147 -6.00 -52.44 123.88
CA THR A 147 -6.95 -53.55 123.74
C THR A 147 -6.24 -54.91 123.76
N LEU A 148 -5.09 -55.02 123.10
CA LEU A 148 -4.24 -56.21 123.19
C LEU A 148 -3.73 -56.46 124.62
N SER A 149 -3.37 -55.42 125.38
CA SER A 149 -2.92 -55.58 126.77
C SER A 149 -4.05 -56.01 127.70
N VAL A 150 -5.27 -55.47 127.53
CA VAL A 150 -6.47 -55.90 128.28
C VAL A 150 -6.80 -57.36 127.97
N LEU A 151 -6.79 -57.75 126.70
CA LEU A 151 -7.02 -59.15 126.29
C LEU A 151 -5.93 -60.09 126.84
N ALA A 152 -4.66 -59.68 126.80
CA ALA A 152 -3.55 -60.43 127.39
C ALA A 152 -3.71 -60.59 128.92
N SER A 153 -4.14 -59.53 129.62
CA SER A 153 -4.40 -59.59 131.07
C SER A 153 -5.57 -60.51 131.44
N LEU A 154 -6.60 -60.56 130.59
CA LEU A 154 -7.73 -61.50 130.73
C LEU A 154 -7.27 -62.95 130.52
N GLN A 155 -6.42 -63.19 129.52
CA GLN A 155 -5.83 -64.50 129.27
C GLN A 155 -4.95 -64.95 130.45
N GLN A 156 -4.14 -64.04 131.01
CA GLN A 156 -3.31 -64.31 132.19
C GLN A 156 -4.17 -64.65 133.42
N LYS A 157 -5.21 -63.86 133.73
CA LYS A 157 -6.15 -64.17 134.83
C LYS A 157 -6.87 -65.50 134.63
N LEU A 158 -7.22 -65.85 133.39
CA LEU A 158 -7.81 -67.15 133.07
C LEU A 158 -6.85 -68.30 133.32
N GLN A 159 -5.56 -68.13 133.00
CA GLN A 159 -4.52 -69.11 133.33
C GLN A 159 -4.33 -69.23 134.85
N GLU A 160 -4.36 -68.12 135.59
CA GLU A 160 -4.30 -68.12 137.07
C GLU A 160 -5.50 -68.85 137.67
N TYR A 161 -6.72 -68.59 137.19
CA TYR A 161 -7.92 -69.32 137.62
C TYR A 161 -7.84 -70.80 137.24
N LYS A 162 -7.35 -71.13 136.05
CA LYS A 162 -7.15 -72.53 135.63
C LYS A 162 -6.15 -73.23 136.55
N ALA A 163 -5.04 -72.57 136.89
CA ALA A 163 -4.04 -73.09 137.83
C ALA A 163 -4.62 -73.28 139.24
N PHE A 164 -5.39 -72.32 139.73
CA PHE A 164 -6.06 -72.40 141.04
C PHE A 164 -7.07 -73.56 141.10
N PHE A 165 -7.98 -73.68 140.12
CA PHE A 165 -8.94 -74.77 140.07
C PHE A 165 -8.30 -76.14 139.80
N SER A 166 -7.08 -76.18 139.25
CA SER A 166 -6.30 -77.42 139.10
C SER A 166 -5.65 -77.92 140.40
N GLN A 167 -5.58 -77.09 141.45
CA GLN A 167 -4.98 -77.45 142.74
C GLN A 167 -6.01 -77.88 143.81
N LEU A 168 -7.32 -77.69 143.55
CA LEU A 168 -8.40 -78.06 144.47
C LEU A 168 -8.75 -79.56 144.39
N PRO A 169 -9.06 -80.23 145.53
CA PRO A 169 -9.48 -81.62 145.55
C PRO A 169 -10.83 -81.83 144.84
N GLU A 170 -10.97 -82.95 144.15
CA GLU A 170 -12.10 -83.23 143.25
C GLU A 170 -13.39 -83.52 144.04
N THR A 171 -14.46 -82.80 143.72
CA THR A 171 -15.78 -82.93 144.35
C THR A 171 -16.82 -83.16 143.24
N GLU A 172 -17.36 -84.39 143.15
CA GLU A 172 -18.44 -84.82 142.25
C GLU A 172 -18.35 -84.28 140.79
N GLY A 173 -17.18 -84.37 140.16
CA GLY A 173 -17.02 -84.01 138.73
C GLY A 173 -17.10 -82.50 138.41
N MET A 174 -17.41 -81.63 139.37
CA MET A 174 -17.52 -80.18 139.12
C MET A 174 -16.19 -79.54 138.70
N ARG A 175 -15.06 -80.04 139.20
CA ARG A 175 -13.73 -79.53 138.84
C ARG A 175 -13.43 -79.70 137.35
N GLU A 176 -13.72 -80.88 136.81
CA GLU A 176 -13.48 -81.23 135.42
C GLU A 176 -14.37 -80.39 134.48
N GLU A 177 -15.63 -80.17 134.87
CA GLU A 177 -16.55 -79.32 134.11
C GLU A 177 -16.16 -77.83 134.14
N VAL A 178 -15.70 -77.32 135.30
CA VAL A 178 -15.19 -75.94 135.42
C VAL A 178 -13.92 -75.74 134.59
N LEU A 179 -12.96 -76.68 134.63
CA LEU A 179 -11.74 -76.61 133.81
C LEU A 179 -12.06 -76.69 132.32
N LYS A 180 -13.02 -77.52 131.89
CA LYS A 180 -13.45 -77.62 130.50
C LYS A 180 -14.16 -76.34 130.02
N ARG A 181 -14.94 -75.68 130.89
CA ARG A 181 -15.52 -74.36 130.61
C ARG A 181 -14.44 -73.28 130.51
N LEU A 182 -13.45 -73.28 131.40
CA LEU A 182 -12.31 -72.35 131.35
C LEU A 182 -11.46 -72.55 130.07
N ASP A 183 -11.25 -73.79 129.63
CA ASP A 183 -10.55 -74.07 128.36
C ASP A 183 -11.33 -73.60 127.14
N LYS A 184 -12.65 -73.75 127.15
CA LYS A 184 -13.52 -73.21 126.10
C LYS A 184 -13.48 -71.68 126.07
N ILE A 185 -13.39 -71.02 127.23
CA ILE A 185 -13.23 -69.57 127.31
C ILE A 185 -11.83 -69.14 126.81
N SER A 186 -10.77 -69.88 127.16
CA SER A 186 -9.40 -69.60 126.70
C SER A 186 -9.26 -69.71 125.18
N THR A 187 -9.79 -70.79 124.58
CA THR A 187 -9.75 -71.01 123.12
C THR A 187 -10.59 -69.97 122.36
N ASN A 188 -11.75 -69.59 122.90
CA ASN A 188 -12.54 -68.49 122.34
C ASN A 188 -11.78 -67.15 122.42
N LEU A 189 -11.07 -66.87 123.52
CA LEU A 189 -10.23 -65.67 123.66
C LEU A 189 -9.08 -65.66 122.66
N GLU A 190 -8.39 -66.78 122.45
CA GLU A 190 -7.33 -66.89 121.43
C GLU A 190 -7.87 -66.67 120.00
N THR A 191 -9.07 -67.18 119.71
CA THR A 191 -9.73 -66.98 118.41
C THR A 191 -10.12 -65.52 118.20
N ILE A 192 -10.59 -64.84 119.26
CA ILE A 192 -10.88 -63.40 119.23
C ILE A 192 -9.59 -62.61 119.00
N LEU A 193 -8.49 -62.98 119.66
CA LEU A 193 -7.20 -62.31 119.56
C LEU A 193 -6.62 -62.43 118.14
N SER A 194 -6.63 -63.63 117.55
CA SER A 194 -6.17 -63.84 116.17
C SER A 194 -7.06 -63.12 115.15
N SER A 195 -8.39 -63.18 115.32
CA SER A 195 -9.35 -62.47 114.45
C SER A 195 -9.17 -60.95 114.54
N PHE A 196 -8.91 -60.41 115.73
CA PHE A 196 -8.64 -58.98 115.91
C PHE A 196 -7.32 -58.56 115.27
N VAL A 197 -6.26 -59.37 115.38
CA VAL A 197 -4.98 -59.10 114.71
C VAL A 197 -5.15 -59.07 113.19
N SER A 198 -5.81 -60.07 112.60
CA SER A 198 -6.09 -60.10 111.16
C SER A 198 -6.98 -58.92 110.74
N TYR A 199 -8.06 -58.62 111.47
CA TYR A 199 -8.91 -57.46 111.20
C TYR A 199 -8.10 -56.16 111.23
N SER A 200 -7.22 -55.98 112.22
CA SER A 200 -6.38 -54.79 112.34
C SER A 200 -5.37 -54.62 111.19
N GLN A 201 -5.01 -55.71 110.49
CA GLN A 201 -4.14 -55.68 109.31
C GLN A 201 -4.93 -55.44 108.02
N THR A 202 -6.24 -55.70 108.01
CA THR A 202 -7.11 -55.45 106.85
C THR A 202 -7.59 -54.01 106.74
N ILE A 203 -7.40 -53.20 107.78
CA ILE A 203 -7.75 -51.77 107.73
C ILE A 203 -6.71 -51.08 106.83
N PRO A 204 -7.10 -50.59 105.64
CA PRO A 204 -6.18 -49.92 104.73
C PRO A 204 -5.52 -48.75 105.43
N SER A 205 -4.23 -48.52 105.18
CA SER A 205 -3.63 -47.29 105.64
C SER A 205 -4.34 -46.13 104.92
N PHE A 206 -4.56 -45.02 105.62
CA PHE A 206 -5.20 -43.83 105.03
C PHE A 206 -4.55 -43.41 103.70
N ILE A 207 -3.24 -43.66 103.56
CA ILE A 207 -2.47 -43.38 102.35
C ILE A 207 -2.88 -44.29 101.18
N ASP A 208 -3.23 -45.56 101.43
CA ASP A 208 -3.66 -46.48 100.36
C ASP A 208 -5.00 -46.04 99.75
N THR A 209 -5.93 -45.53 100.57
CA THR A 209 -7.23 -45.01 100.11
C THR A 209 -7.08 -43.75 99.26
N LEU A 210 -6.07 -42.91 99.55
CA LEU A 210 -5.76 -41.72 98.75
C LEU A 210 -5.16 -42.06 97.38
N LEU A 211 -4.50 -43.22 97.26
CA LEU A 211 -3.77 -43.68 96.07
C LEU A 211 -4.60 -44.59 95.14
N GLU A 212 -5.82 -44.96 95.51
CA GLU A 212 -6.72 -45.74 94.65
C GLU A 212 -7.06 -44.99 93.34
N PRO A 213 -7.54 -45.67 92.28
CA PRO A 213 -7.90 -45.03 91.01
C PRO A 213 -8.96 -43.94 91.14
N LYS A 214 -9.84 -44.03 92.14
CA LYS A 214 -10.82 -42.99 92.51
C LYS A 214 -10.34 -42.09 93.65
N GLY A 215 -9.18 -42.37 94.24
CA GLY A 215 -8.59 -41.60 95.33
C GLY A 215 -8.30 -40.17 94.90
N LEU A 216 -8.45 -39.23 95.82
CA LEU A 216 -8.33 -37.80 95.54
C LEU A 216 -6.93 -37.42 95.03
N LEU A 217 -5.87 -38.14 95.42
CA LEU A 217 -4.51 -37.88 94.93
C LEU A 217 -4.34 -38.28 93.46
N THR A 218 -4.99 -39.37 93.03
CA THR A 218 -5.00 -39.82 91.63
C THR A 218 -5.82 -38.88 90.76
N GLN A 219 -6.98 -38.42 91.25
CA GLN A 219 -7.78 -37.39 90.57
C GLN A 219 -7.02 -36.07 90.43
N LYS A 220 -6.33 -35.63 91.49
CA LYS A 220 -5.44 -34.46 91.46
C LYS A 220 -4.38 -34.61 90.36
N ARG A 221 -3.63 -35.72 90.36
CA ARG A 221 -2.61 -35.98 89.33
C ARG A 221 -3.19 -36.03 87.92
N GLY A 222 -4.37 -36.62 87.75
CA GLY A 222 -5.06 -36.64 86.45
C GLY A 222 -5.38 -35.25 85.93
N ILE A 223 -5.95 -34.38 86.79
CA ILE A 223 -6.23 -32.98 86.44
C ILE A 223 -4.93 -32.21 86.16
N GLU A 224 -3.88 -32.40 86.97
CA GLU A 224 -2.57 -31.76 86.73
C GLU A 224 -1.96 -32.20 85.38
N ILE A 225 -2.10 -33.47 84.99
CA ILE A 225 -1.66 -33.96 83.67
C ILE A 225 -2.47 -33.29 82.56
N GLU A 226 -3.80 -33.27 82.66
CA GLU A 226 -4.68 -32.60 81.69
C GLU A 226 -4.36 -31.09 81.57
N GLU A 227 -4.06 -30.41 82.67
CA GLU A 227 -3.61 -29.00 82.66
C GLU A 227 -2.27 -28.84 81.93
N THR A 228 -1.31 -29.75 82.13
CA THR A 228 -0.02 -29.68 81.42
C THR A 228 -0.15 -29.96 79.93
N GLU A 229 -0.98 -30.92 79.54
CA GLU A 229 -1.25 -31.23 78.13
C GLU A 229 -1.97 -30.07 77.44
N THR A 230 -3.02 -29.53 78.05
CA THR A 230 -3.73 -28.35 77.52
C THR A 230 -2.80 -27.15 77.38
N ARG A 231 -1.96 -26.85 78.38
CA ARG A 231 -0.92 -25.80 78.23
C ARG A 231 0.05 -26.07 77.08
N GLY A 232 0.51 -27.31 76.94
CA GLY A 232 1.40 -27.71 75.83
C GLY A 232 0.75 -27.50 74.46
N THR A 233 -0.54 -27.81 74.31
CA THR A 233 -1.28 -27.54 73.07
C THR A 233 -1.43 -26.05 72.78
N ILE A 234 -1.69 -25.22 73.80
CA ILE A 234 -1.76 -23.76 73.65
C ILE A 234 -0.41 -23.19 73.22
N GLU A 235 0.69 -23.63 73.82
CA GLU A 235 2.03 -23.19 73.42
C GLU A 235 2.35 -23.59 71.97
N SER A 236 1.99 -24.82 71.57
CA SER A 236 2.15 -25.27 70.17
C SER A 236 1.32 -24.42 69.20
N ASN A 237 0.05 -24.14 69.53
CA ASN A 237 -0.81 -23.28 68.71
C ASN A 237 -0.28 -21.85 68.64
N ARG A 238 0.21 -21.28 69.75
CA ARG A 238 0.84 -19.94 69.76
C ARG A 238 2.05 -19.88 68.85
N ALA A 239 2.89 -20.92 68.84
CA ALA A 239 4.03 -20.98 67.93
C ALA A 239 3.59 -20.98 66.45
N LYS A 240 2.58 -21.79 66.10
CA LYS A 240 2.00 -21.81 64.74
C LYS A 240 1.38 -20.48 64.34
N ILE A 241 0.67 -19.82 65.24
CA ILE A 241 0.08 -18.48 65.01
C ILE A 241 1.17 -17.47 64.68
N ILE A 242 2.27 -17.46 65.44
CA ILE A 242 3.39 -16.53 65.19
C ILE A 242 4.01 -16.79 63.82
N GLU A 243 4.24 -18.06 63.47
CA GLU A 243 4.78 -18.45 62.16
C GLU A 243 3.85 -18.01 61.01
N ALA A 244 2.55 -18.28 61.12
CA ALA A 244 1.56 -17.88 60.13
C ALA A 244 1.44 -16.36 59.99
N LYS A 245 1.44 -15.60 61.10
CA LYS A 245 1.43 -14.14 61.09
C LYS A 245 2.69 -13.55 60.45
N ASN A 246 3.86 -14.09 60.77
CA ASN A 246 5.12 -13.64 60.16
C ASN A 246 5.14 -13.89 58.65
N LEU A 247 4.67 -15.07 58.20
CA LEU A 247 4.56 -15.39 56.79
C LEU A 247 3.57 -14.45 56.07
N SER A 248 2.39 -14.23 56.65
CA SER A 248 1.37 -13.31 56.13
C SER A 248 1.94 -11.90 55.97
N GLN A 249 2.63 -11.39 57.00
CA GLN A 249 3.28 -10.08 56.96
C GLN A 249 4.37 -9.98 55.89
N SER A 250 5.21 -11.02 55.72
CA SER A 250 6.24 -11.05 54.68
C SER A 250 5.63 -11.04 53.27
N LEU A 251 4.61 -11.86 53.03
CA LEU A 251 3.92 -11.92 51.74
C LEU A 251 3.19 -10.61 51.44
N MET A 252 2.68 -9.93 52.46
CA MET A 252 2.02 -8.64 52.31
C MET A 252 3.00 -7.54 51.88
N GLN A 253 4.20 -7.50 52.48
CA GLN A 253 5.28 -6.60 52.03
C GLN A 253 5.72 -6.89 50.59
N GLU A 254 5.85 -8.18 50.23
CA GLU A 254 6.18 -8.58 48.86
C GLU A 254 5.08 -8.16 47.88
N ALA A 255 3.81 -8.38 48.21
CA ALA A 255 2.67 -7.96 47.39
C ALA A 255 2.61 -6.44 47.20
N GLU A 256 2.94 -5.66 48.23
CA GLU A 256 3.01 -4.19 48.14
C GLU A 256 4.16 -3.73 47.24
N GLY A 257 5.33 -4.39 47.34
CA GLY A 257 6.46 -4.19 46.44
C GLY A 257 6.12 -4.50 44.97
N LEU A 258 5.49 -5.65 44.72
CA LEU A 258 5.02 -6.05 43.38
C LEU A 258 3.94 -5.10 42.84
N LYS A 259 3.10 -4.52 43.70
CA LYS A 259 2.11 -3.53 43.27
C LYS A 259 2.78 -2.25 42.78
N SER A 260 3.85 -1.81 43.44
CA SER A 260 4.66 -0.67 43.00
C SER A 260 5.35 -0.94 41.66
N THR A 261 5.89 -2.15 41.44
CA THR A 261 6.50 -2.52 40.16
C THR A 261 5.48 -2.54 39.02
N VAL A 262 4.27 -3.05 39.26
CA VAL A 262 3.15 -3.00 38.29
C VAL A 262 2.81 -1.56 37.91
N GLU A 263 2.78 -0.63 38.87
CA GLU A 263 2.46 0.76 38.57
C GLU A 263 3.55 1.41 37.69
N ASN A 264 4.82 1.15 37.98
CA ASN A 264 5.92 1.60 37.11
C ASN A 264 5.84 1.00 35.70
N MET A 265 5.53 -0.29 35.58
CA MET A 265 5.34 -0.94 34.27
C MET A 265 4.15 -0.36 33.51
N ARG A 266 3.06 0.02 34.20
CA ARG A 266 1.90 0.68 33.57
C ARG A 266 2.25 2.06 33.03
N ILE A 267 3.09 2.82 33.73
CA ILE A 267 3.61 4.10 33.24
C ILE A 267 4.44 3.88 31.97
N GLN A 268 5.39 2.94 32.01
CA GLN A 268 6.20 2.58 30.83
C GLN A 268 5.34 2.14 29.64
N ARG A 269 4.32 1.31 29.90
CA ARG A 269 3.34 0.90 28.89
C ARG A 269 2.63 2.10 28.27
N SER A 270 2.19 3.07 29.09
CA SER A 270 1.51 4.28 28.62
C SER A 270 2.43 5.16 27.76
N GLU A 271 3.68 5.34 28.17
CA GLU A 271 4.70 6.08 27.41
C GLU A 271 4.97 5.40 26.06
N LEU A 272 5.15 4.07 26.07
CA LEU A 272 5.41 3.29 24.87
C LEU A 272 4.22 3.30 23.91
N THR A 273 3.00 3.19 24.43
CA THR A 273 1.76 3.29 23.64
C THR A 273 1.67 4.64 22.95
N SER A 274 1.92 5.73 23.67
CA SER A 274 1.93 7.09 23.11
C SER A 274 3.01 7.25 22.03
N SER A 275 4.19 6.68 22.28
CA SER A 275 5.32 6.66 21.34
C SER A 275 5.01 5.87 20.06
N ILE A 276 4.26 4.76 20.16
CA ILE A 276 3.78 3.97 19.02
C ILE A 276 2.74 4.77 18.22
N GLU A 277 1.77 5.41 18.86
CA GLU A 277 0.76 6.23 18.16
C GLU A 277 1.40 7.40 17.39
N PHE A 278 2.40 8.05 18.00
CA PHE A 278 3.17 9.10 17.36
C PHE A 278 3.92 8.57 16.12
N ALA A 279 4.64 7.46 16.25
CA ALA A 279 5.38 6.84 15.15
C ALA A 279 4.45 6.36 14.03
N LYS A 280 3.27 5.79 14.35
CA LYS A 280 2.23 5.41 13.37
C LYS A 280 1.74 6.63 12.58
N THR A 281 1.52 7.74 13.28
CA THR A 281 1.09 8.99 12.64
C THR A 281 2.17 9.52 11.70
N LEU A 282 3.44 9.49 12.11
CA LEU A 282 4.57 9.89 11.28
C LEU A 282 4.70 9.00 10.04
N ALA A 283 4.65 7.67 10.20
CA ALA A 283 4.70 6.71 9.10
C ALA A 283 3.55 6.96 8.10
N ARG A 284 2.33 7.19 8.58
CA ARG A 284 1.18 7.51 7.74
C ARG A 284 1.38 8.81 6.95
N ASN A 285 1.94 9.84 7.57
CA ASN A 285 2.25 11.10 6.89
C ASN A 285 3.33 10.91 5.83
N THR A 286 4.38 10.14 6.13
CA THR A 286 5.44 9.79 5.16
C THR A 286 4.86 9.00 4.00
N GLN A 287 3.97 8.03 4.25
CA GLN A 287 3.29 7.27 3.19
C GLN A 287 2.43 8.17 2.30
N ASN A 288 1.69 9.12 2.88
CA ASN A 288 0.92 10.07 2.09
C ASN A 288 1.83 10.96 1.21
N SER A 289 2.96 11.42 1.75
CA SER A 289 3.98 12.16 1.00
C SER A 289 4.57 11.31 -0.14
N ILE A 290 4.84 10.02 0.09
CA ILE A 290 5.29 9.09 -0.95
C ILE A 290 4.23 8.97 -2.06
N ASN A 291 2.97 8.77 -1.72
CA ASN A 291 1.89 8.63 -2.69
C ASN A 291 1.74 9.90 -3.55
N GLU A 292 1.85 11.09 -2.95
CA GLU A 292 1.83 12.36 -3.67
C GLU A 292 3.03 12.50 -4.62
N LYS A 293 4.23 12.12 -4.16
CA LYS A 293 5.44 12.13 -4.99
C LYS A 293 5.37 11.11 -6.12
N GLU A 294 4.78 9.94 -5.90
CA GLU A 294 4.56 8.93 -6.94
C GLU A 294 3.65 9.45 -8.05
N LEU A 295 2.57 10.16 -7.69
CA LEU A 295 1.70 10.83 -8.66
C LEU A 295 2.48 11.90 -9.45
N ASN A 296 3.18 12.77 -8.75
CA ASN A 296 3.99 13.83 -9.38
C ASN A 296 5.10 13.26 -10.28
N TYR A 297 5.71 12.14 -9.89
CA TYR A 297 6.70 11.43 -10.71
C TYR A 297 6.06 10.86 -11.97
N SER A 298 4.91 10.21 -11.85
CA SER A 298 4.13 9.71 -12.98
C SER A 298 3.78 10.82 -13.97
N ASP A 299 3.34 11.97 -13.47
CA ASP A 299 3.02 13.15 -14.28
C ASP A 299 4.28 13.68 -15.00
N ALA A 300 5.42 13.77 -14.29
CA ALA A 300 6.68 14.19 -14.91
C ALA A 300 7.13 13.24 -16.03
N ILE A 301 7.02 11.92 -15.83
CA ILE A 301 7.32 10.91 -16.85
C ILE A 301 6.35 11.02 -18.04
N SER A 302 5.07 11.25 -17.79
CA SER A 302 4.10 11.47 -18.86
C SER A 302 4.46 12.69 -19.72
N ALA A 303 4.94 13.77 -19.10
CA ALA A 303 5.40 14.98 -19.80
C ALA A 303 6.65 14.72 -20.66
N VAL A 304 7.56 13.86 -20.20
CA VAL A 304 8.70 13.38 -20.99
C VAL A 304 8.20 12.62 -22.23
N ASN A 305 7.28 11.67 -22.06
CA ASN A 305 6.74 10.87 -23.17
C ASN A 305 5.99 11.72 -24.21
N VAL A 306 5.23 12.72 -23.76
CA VAL A 306 4.56 13.68 -24.65
C VAL A 306 5.59 14.50 -25.43
N SER A 307 6.64 14.98 -24.75
CA SER A 307 7.72 15.73 -25.40
C SER A 307 8.46 14.86 -26.42
N ASP A 308 8.74 13.60 -26.10
CA ASP A 308 9.34 12.64 -27.03
C ASP A 308 8.50 12.39 -28.28
N SER A 309 7.19 12.24 -28.11
CA SER A 309 6.27 12.07 -29.25
C SER A 309 6.28 13.30 -30.16
N ARG A 310 6.27 14.52 -29.57
CA ARG A 310 6.35 15.79 -30.32
C ARG A 310 7.69 16.00 -31.01
N ILE A 311 8.79 15.61 -30.38
CA ILE A 311 10.14 15.62 -30.97
C ILE A 311 10.17 14.70 -32.19
N SER A 312 9.61 13.49 -32.09
CA SER A 312 9.55 12.55 -33.20
C SER A 312 8.68 13.08 -34.36
N GLU A 313 7.51 13.65 -34.07
CA GLU A 313 6.64 14.24 -35.08
C GLU A 313 7.30 15.45 -35.77
N THR A 314 7.89 16.35 -34.99
CA THR A 314 8.56 17.54 -35.52
C THR A 314 9.78 17.17 -36.35
N SER A 315 10.56 16.15 -35.93
CA SER A 315 11.72 15.70 -36.72
C SER A 315 11.31 15.07 -38.06
N MET A 316 10.17 14.38 -38.11
CA MET A 316 9.60 13.87 -39.37
C MET A 316 9.16 15.02 -40.29
N GLN A 317 8.43 16.02 -39.76
CA GLN A 317 8.03 17.20 -40.53
C GLN A 317 9.23 18.00 -41.08
N LEU A 318 10.31 18.07 -40.30
CA LEU A 318 11.54 18.76 -40.69
C LEU A 318 12.21 18.04 -41.86
N LYS A 319 12.30 16.70 -41.79
CA LYS A 319 12.82 15.87 -42.86
C LYS A 319 12.00 15.99 -44.15
N GLU A 320 10.67 15.94 -44.05
CA GLU A 320 9.77 16.12 -45.19
C GLU A 320 9.93 17.51 -45.83
N ALA A 321 10.00 18.57 -45.01
CA ALA A 321 10.21 19.93 -45.51
C ALA A 321 11.57 20.11 -46.21
N ASP A 322 12.62 19.48 -45.68
CA ASP A 322 13.95 19.48 -46.31
C ASP A 322 13.96 18.73 -47.65
N GLU A 323 13.29 17.57 -47.73
CA GLU A 323 13.16 16.79 -48.97
C GLU A 323 12.39 17.59 -50.04
N GLU A 324 11.28 18.23 -49.68
CA GLU A 324 10.51 19.11 -50.58
C GLU A 324 11.35 20.30 -51.06
N LYS A 325 12.10 20.93 -50.16
CA LYS A 325 13.00 22.04 -50.50
C LYS A 325 14.07 21.59 -51.51
N LEU A 326 14.69 20.43 -51.29
CA LEU A 326 15.69 19.88 -52.22
C LEU A 326 15.08 19.61 -53.60
N ALA A 327 13.85 19.11 -53.66
CA ALA A 327 13.13 18.91 -54.91
C ALA A 327 12.86 20.23 -55.65
N LEU A 328 12.45 21.30 -54.93
CA LEU A 328 12.26 22.62 -55.52
C LEU A 328 13.57 23.24 -56.03
N ILE A 329 14.67 23.08 -55.29
CA ILE A 329 16.00 23.54 -55.73
C ILE A 329 16.43 22.81 -57.02
N ALA A 330 16.21 21.50 -57.10
CA ALA A 330 16.45 20.74 -58.31
C ALA A 330 15.55 21.21 -59.47
N LYS A 331 14.29 21.57 -59.20
CA LYS A 331 13.42 22.12 -60.24
C LYS A 331 13.88 23.49 -60.74
N ILE A 332 14.37 24.35 -59.85
CA ILE A 332 14.95 25.65 -60.22
C ILE A 332 16.17 25.47 -61.12
N SER A 333 17.06 24.51 -60.82
CA SER A 333 18.24 24.27 -61.64
C SER A 333 17.87 23.77 -63.04
N GLU A 334 16.88 22.89 -63.15
CA GLU A 334 16.33 22.41 -64.43
C GLU A 334 15.70 23.57 -65.25
N LEU A 335 14.88 24.41 -64.61
CA LEU A 335 14.28 25.58 -65.26
C LEU A 335 15.32 26.62 -65.69
N LYS A 336 16.37 26.83 -64.90
CA LYS A 336 17.49 27.72 -65.28
C LYS A 336 18.26 27.16 -66.47
N HIS A 337 18.49 25.84 -66.50
CA HIS A 337 19.15 25.18 -67.62
C HIS A 337 18.33 25.31 -68.91
N SER A 338 17.04 24.95 -68.86
CA SER A 338 16.14 25.09 -70.02
C SER A 338 16.04 26.54 -70.51
N LEU A 339 15.95 27.53 -69.61
CA LEU A 339 15.97 28.94 -69.99
C LEU A 339 17.26 29.33 -70.72
N SER A 340 18.42 28.85 -70.26
CA SER A 340 19.71 29.09 -70.93
C SER A 340 19.70 28.52 -72.34
N THR A 341 19.22 27.28 -72.51
CA THR A 341 19.16 26.65 -73.85
C THR A 341 18.25 27.42 -74.81
N ILE A 342 17.10 27.91 -74.34
CA ILE A 342 16.17 28.72 -75.14
C ILE A 342 16.79 30.08 -75.49
N LEU A 343 17.50 30.71 -74.56
CA LEU A 343 18.19 31.98 -74.82
C LEU A 343 19.31 31.82 -75.84
N ASP A 344 20.04 30.71 -75.82
CA ASP A 344 21.07 30.42 -76.80
C ASP A 344 20.46 30.10 -78.18
N ASP A 345 19.36 29.34 -78.25
CA ASP A 345 18.61 29.13 -79.50
C ASP A 345 18.06 30.44 -80.08
N LEU A 346 17.48 31.32 -79.23
CA LEU A 346 17.03 32.65 -79.65
C LEU A 346 18.16 33.52 -80.21
N LYS A 347 19.37 33.45 -79.64
CA LYS A 347 20.54 34.15 -80.21
C LYS A 347 20.85 33.62 -81.60
N ILE A 348 20.89 32.30 -81.78
CA ILE A 348 21.15 31.64 -83.07
C ILE A 348 20.07 32.02 -84.10
N GLN A 349 18.79 32.02 -83.70
CA GLN A 349 17.72 32.43 -84.61
C GLN A 349 17.78 33.91 -84.97
N ASN A 350 18.12 34.79 -84.02
CA ASN A 350 18.29 36.22 -84.30
C ASN A 350 19.48 36.50 -85.22
N THR A 351 20.59 35.78 -85.09
CA THR A 351 21.72 35.90 -86.03
C THR A 351 21.30 35.44 -87.43
N ASN A 352 20.62 34.31 -87.53
CA ASN A 352 20.10 33.80 -88.82
C ASN A 352 19.08 34.76 -89.45
N LEU A 353 18.22 35.39 -88.65
CA LEU A 353 17.23 36.35 -89.13
C LEU A 353 17.90 37.65 -89.61
N SER A 354 18.92 38.13 -88.88
CA SER A 354 19.73 39.27 -89.29
C SER A 354 20.47 39.00 -90.61
N GLU A 355 21.05 37.81 -90.77
CA GLU A 355 21.69 37.37 -92.02
C GLU A 355 20.68 37.36 -93.18
N LYS A 356 19.52 36.70 -93.01
CA LYS A 356 18.46 36.70 -94.03
C LYS A 356 17.92 38.09 -94.35
N GLN A 357 17.83 38.98 -93.35
CA GLN A 357 17.40 40.36 -93.56
C GLN A 357 18.45 41.14 -94.38
N LYS A 358 19.74 40.88 -94.17
CA LYS A 358 20.82 41.43 -94.98
C LYS A 358 20.75 40.91 -96.41
N GLU A 359 20.61 39.59 -96.61
CA GLU A 359 20.44 38.99 -97.94
C GLU A 359 19.23 39.57 -98.69
N LYS A 360 18.11 39.76 -97.98
CA LYS A 360 16.92 40.42 -98.54
C LYS A 360 17.21 41.85 -98.97
N ASN A 361 17.88 42.64 -98.14
CA ASN A 361 18.21 44.03 -98.46
C ASN A 361 19.16 44.11 -99.66
N ASP A 362 20.19 43.27 -99.69
CA ASP A 362 21.14 43.17 -100.81
C ASP A 362 20.41 42.79 -102.12
N ALA A 363 19.46 41.85 -102.06
CA ALA A 363 18.63 41.48 -103.21
C ALA A 363 17.70 42.61 -103.66
N VAL A 364 17.14 43.40 -102.74
CA VAL A 364 16.31 44.58 -103.06
C VAL A 364 17.14 45.68 -103.69
N GLU A 365 18.37 45.93 -103.22
CA GLU A 365 19.28 46.89 -103.85
C GLU A 365 19.64 46.47 -105.27
N LEU A 366 19.97 45.18 -105.48
CA LEU A 366 20.24 44.62 -106.81
C LEU A 366 19.02 44.71 -107.73
N PHE A 367 17.81 44.44 -107.22
CA PHE A 367 16.58 44.59 -107.99
C PHE A 367 16.34 46.04 -108.42
N ASN A 368 16.58 46.99 -107.51
CA ASN A 368 16.44 48.42 -107.80
C ASN A 368 17.49 48.90 -108.81
N SER A 369 18.73 48.40 -108.77
CA SER A 369 19.75 48.74 -109.77
C SER A 369 19.40 48.17 -111.15
N LEU A 370 19.03 46.89 -111.23
CA LEU A 370 18.56 46.25 -112.47
C LEU A 370 17.33 46.95 -113.05
N SER A 371 16.38 47.36 -112.20
CA SER A 371 15.21 48.13 -112.66
C SER A 371 15.60 49.48 -113.24
N ARG A 372 16.57 50.20 -112.64
CA ARG A 372 17.10 51.45 -113.20
C ARG A 372 17.79 51.23 -114.55
N GLU A 373 18.58 50.17 -114.67
CA GLU A 373 19.22 49.81 -115.95
C GLU A 373 18.17 49.48 -117.01
N LEU A 374 17.14 48.71 -116.65
CA LEU A 374 16.03 48.40 -117.55
C LEU A 374 15.29 49.66 -118.01
N ASP A 375 15.01 50.58 -117.10
CA ASP A 375 14.34 51.84 -117.44
C ASP A 375 15.23 52.72 -118.34
N GLN A 376 16.54 52.76 -118.11
CA GLN A 376 17.49 53.42 -119.03
C GLN A 376 17.47 52.78 -120.42
N GLN A 377 17.50 51.45 -120.49
CA GLN A 377 17.45 50.71 -121.76
C GLN A 377 16.13 50.97 -122.50
N LYS A 378 15.00 51.04 -121.79
CA LYS A 378 13.69 51.42 -122.36
C LYS A 378 13.70 52.83 -122.93
N MET A 379 14.25 53.81 -122.22
CA MET A 379 14.38 55.19 -122.75
C MET A 379 15.28 55.24 -123.99
N TRP A 380 16.35 54.44 -124.02
CA TRP A 380 17.20 54.31 -125.20
C TRP A 380 16.45 53.69 -126.39
N LEU A 381 15.66 52.65 -126.16
CA LEU A 381 14.78 52.04 -127.16
C LEU A 381 13.78 53.07 -127.70
N GLU A 382 13.09 53.80 -126.81
CA GLU A 382 12.12 54.83 -127.21
C GLU A 382 12.79 55.96 -128.00
N ASN A 383 14.01 56.37 -127.63
CA ASN A 383 14.80 57.33 -128.40
C ASN A 383 15.17 56.78 -129.79
N ILE A 384 15.61 55.52 -129.89
CA ILE A 384 15.89 54.87 -131.19
C ILE A 384 14.62 54.77 -132.04
N ASP A 385 13.46 54.47 -131.43
CA ASP A 385 12.17 54.45 -132.11
C ASP A 385 11.80 55.85 -132.63
N THR A 386 12.06 56.92 -131.86
CA THR A 386 11.87 58.30 -132.35
C THR A 386 12.86 58.67 -133.46
N GLN A 387 14.13 58.28 -133.36
CA GLN A 387 15.13 58.52 -134.41
C GLN A 387 14.84 57.75 -135.68
N THR A 388 14.38 56.51 -135.57
CA THR A 388 13.92 55.74 -136.74
C THR A 388 12.71 56.41 -137.35
N ALA A 389 11.72 56.86 -136.56
CA ALA A 389 10.58 57.64 -137.05
C ALA A 389 11.00 58.96 -137.75
N GLU A 390 11.98 59.68 -137.19
CA GLU A 390 12.57 60.88 -137.80
C GLU A 390 13.30 60.55 -139.11
N LEU A 391 14.09 59.48 -139.16
CA LEU A 391 14.76 59.00 -140.37
C LEU A 391 13.75 58.61 -141.45
N TYR A 392 12.68 57.89 -141.08
CA TYR A 392 11.56 57.57 -141.98
C TYR A 392 10.94 58.86 -142.56
N THR A 393 10.73 59.88 -141.71
CA THR A 393 10.15 61.16 -142.10
C THR A 393 11.10 61.99 -142.98
N GLN A 394 12.39 62.07 -142.64
CA GLN A 394 13.41 62.79 -143.38
C GLN A 394 13.70 62.15 -144.74
N TYR A 395 13.72 60.81 -144.80
CA TYR A 395 13.85 60.07 -146.05
C TYR A 395 12.65 60.31 -146.96
N PHE A 396 11.44 60.25 -146.39
CA PHE A 396 10.20 60.57 -147.12
C PHE A 396 10.23 61.99 -147.69
N ASN A 397 10.62 62.99 -146.87
CA ASN A 397 10.69 64.39 -147.32
C ASN A 397 11.76 64.63 -148.40
N THR A 398 12.89 63.92 -148.35
CA THR A 398 14.01 64.10 -149.30
C THR A 398 13.76 63.37 -150.63
N TYR A 399 13.19 62.17 -150.59
CA TYR A 399 13.10 61.29 -151.76
C TYR A 399 11.66 61.04 -152.26
N SER A 400 10.65 61.57 -151.56
CA SER A 400 9.22 61.36 -151.88
C SER A 400 8.83 59.88 -152.03
N ARG A 401 9.57 58.98 -151.37
CA ARG A 401 9.38 57.52 -151.36
C ARG A 401 9.44 57.01 -149.91
N SER A 402 8.63 56.01 -149.59
CA SER A 402 8.54 55.43 -148.25
C SER A 402 9.54 54.28 -148.06
N LEU A 403 10.36 54.36 -147.02
CA LEU A 403 11.35 53.33 -146.68
C LEU A 403 10.69 52.00 -146.20
N LYS A 404 9.38 52.01 -145.87
CA LYS A 404 8.59 50.81 -145.49
C LYS A 404 8.39 49.79 -146.63
N GLU A 405 8.62 50.14 -147.90
CA GLU A 405 8.53 49.18 -149.02
C GLU A 405 9.61 48.06 -148.96
N TYR A 406 10.63 48.20 -148.12
CA TYR A 406 11.71 47.22 -147.94
C TYR A 406 11.56 46.32 -146.70
N GLU A 407 10.55 46.55 -145.87
CA GLU A 407 10.36 45.93 -144.55
C GLU A 407 9.88 44.46 -144.63
N SER A 408 9.33 44.04 -145.77
CA SER A 408 8.79 42.68 -146.00
C SER A 408 9.81 41.53 -146.02
N ARG A 409 11.06 41.75 -145.62
CA ARG A 409 12.12 40.73 -145.66
C ARG A 409 12.51 40.13 -144.31
N LEU A 410 11.94 40.57 -143.19
CA LEU A 410 12.62 40.37 -141.89
C LEU A 410 11.89 39.61 -140.79
N THR A 411 10.64 39.17 -140.93
CA THR A 411 9.96 38.58 -139.77
C THR A 411 9.05 37.43 -140.15
N ASN A 412 9.44 36.21 -139.73
CA ASN A 412 8.54 35.07 -139.68
C ASN A 412 8.91 34.13 -138.53
N ASN A 413 7.84 33.60 -137.91
CA ASN A 413 7.70 32.40 -137.07
C ASN A 413 7.75 32.66 -135.55
N GLU A 414 6.67 32.57 -134.75
CA GLU A 414 5.52 31.64 -134.61
C GLU A 414 5.82 30.22 -134.04
N LEU A 415 5.25 29.99 -132.83
CA LEU A 415 4.50 28.80 -132.34
C LEU A 415 5.25 27.45 -132.07
N PRO A 416 4.61 26.36 -131.55
CA PRO A 416 3.89 26.11 -130.26
C PRO A 416 4.11 24.65 -129.70
N GLU A 417 3.24 24.18 -128.77
CA GLU A 417 2.93 22.76 -128.38
C GLU A 417 3.74 22.01 -127.26
N GLN A 418 3.64 22.42 -125.97
CA GLN A 418 4.13 21.63 -124.80
C GLN A 418 3.10 21.43 -123.65
N ILE A 419 1.86 21.93 -123.78
CA ILE A 419 1.02 22.26 -122.61
C ILE A 419 0.23 21.08 -121.99
N LEU A 420 0.02 19.96 -122.70
CA LEU A 420 -0.88 18.90 -122.20
C LEU A 420 -0.22 17.87 -121.26
N VAL A 421 1.09 17.62 -121.35
CA VAL A 421 1.78 16.60 -120.51
C VAL A 421 2.25 17.16 -119.15
N GLU A 422 2.47 18.47 -119.04
CA GLU A 422 2.88 19.12 -117.78
C GLU A 422 1.78 19.12 -116.69
N ASN A 423 0.51 19.16 -117.09
CA ASN A 423 -0.59 19.34 -116.15
C ASN A 423 -0.90 18.05 -115.37
N GLU A 424 -0.85 16.88 -116.02
CA GLU A 424 -1.05 15.59 -115.33
C GLU A 424 0.11 15.27 -114.37
N LEU A 425 1.34 15.63 -114.74
CA LEU A 425 2.53 15.43 -113.90
C LEU A 425 2.53 16.35 -112.67
N LYS A 426 1.99 17.57 -112.80
CA LYS A 426 1.81 18.51 -111.68
C LYS A 426 0.80 18.01 -110.65
N GLU A 427 -0.33 17.44 -111.06
CA GLU A 427 -1.36 16.94 -110.12
C GLU A 427 -0.85 15.75 -109.29
N VAL A 428 -0.20 14.77 -109.92
CA VAL A 428 0.35 13.61 -109.19
C VAL A 428 1.46 14.02 -108.23
N LYS A 429 2.34 14.97 -108.61
CA LYS A 429 3.36 15.54 -107.70
C LYS A 429 2.74 16.29 -106.52
N LYS A 430 1.62 16.98 -106.73
CA LYS A 430 0.93 17.74 -105.69
C LYS A 430 0.27 16.83 -104.66
N GLN A 431 -0.34 15.72 -105.09
CA GLN A 431 -0.88 14.71 -104.19
C GLN A 431 0.21 13.98 -103.39
N LEU A 432 1.37 13.70 -104.01
CA LEU A 432 2.53 13.11 -103.34
C LEU A 432 3.15 14.07 -102.31
N GLN A 433 3.24 15.37 -102.62
CA GLN A 433 3.70 16.38 -101.68
C GLN A 433 2.73 16.62 -100.51
N ALA A 434 1.42 16.47 -100.73
CA ALA A 434 0.42 16.63 -99.68
C ALA A 434 0.48 15.54 -98.60
N LEU A 435 0.99 14.35 -98.93
CA LEU A 435 1.19 13.24 -97.98
C LEU A 435 2.51 13.33 -97.20
N GLY A 436 3.37 14.31 -97.50
CA GLY A 436 4.69 14.48 -96.91
C GLY A 436 5.76 13.56 -97.54
N PRO A 437 7.01 14.02 -97.68
CA PRO A 437 8.03 13.34 -98.50
C PRO A 437 8.66 12.08 -97.86
N ASN A 438 8.38 11.75 -96.60
CA ASN A 438 9.08 10.69 -95.88
C ASN A 438 8.12 9.77 -95.11
N ILE A 439 8.38 8.46 -95.18
CA ILE A 439 7.90 7.49 -94.19
C ILE A 439 8.50 7.93 -92.83
N ASN A 440 7.66 8.19 -91.82
CA ASN A 440 8.17 8.55 -90.49
C ASN A 440 8.77 7.32 -89.82
N HIS A 441 10.06 7.08 -90.07
CA HIS A 441 10.82 5.97 -89.49
C HIS A 441 10.92 6.03 -87.96
N MET A 442 10.63 7.18 -87.33
CA MET A 442 10.65 7.37 -85.87
C MET A 442 9.29 7.13 -85.21
N ALA A 443 8.24 6.85 -85.98
CA ALA A 443 6.89 6.68 -85.44
C ALA A 443 6.76 5.53 -84.42
N GLU A 444 7.58 4.49 -84.55
CA GLU A 444 7.60 3.38 -83.58
C GLU A 444 8.21 3.80 -82.23
N ASP A 445 9.28 4.61 -82.28
CA ASP A 445 9.98 5.08 -81.08
C ASP A 445 9.18 6.21 -80.39
N ASP A 446 8.60 7.14 -81.16
CA ASP A 446 7.71 8.19 -80.64
C ASP A 446 6.47 7.60 -79.93
N PHE A 447 5.94 6.50 -80.48
CA PHE A 447 4.83 5.77 -79.84
C PHE A 447 5.27 5.08 -78.55
N LYS A 448 6.46 4.46 -78.52
CA LYS A 448 7.00 3.85 -77.30
C LYS A 448 7.19 4.89 -76.20
N GLU A 449 7.83 6.02 -76.49
CA GLU A 449 8.03 7.10 -75.52
C GLU A 449 6.69 7.68 -75.04
N THR A 450 5.75 7.92 -75.96
CA THR A 450 4.42 8.44 -75.60
C THR A 450 3.64 7.45 -74.74
N LYS A 451 3.76 6.14 -75.02
CA LYS A 451 3.13 5.08 -74.24
C LYS A 451 3.76 4.94 -72.84
N GLU A 452 5.08 5.03 -72.72
CA GLU A 452 5.77 5.01 -71.43
C GLU A 452 5.34 6.19 -70.54
N ARG A 453 5.23 7.39 -71.09
CA ARG A 453 4.68 8.54 -70.36
C ARG A 453 3.22 8.33 -69.97
N TYR A 454 2.41 7.78 -70.87
CA TYR A 454 1.01 7.49 -70.58
C TYR A 454 0.88 6.49 -69.43
N ASP A 455 1.63 5.39 -69.47
CA ASP A 455 1.60 4.36 -68.43
C ASP A 455 2.10 4.92 -67.08
N PHE A 456 3.13 5.77 -67.10
CA PHE A 456 3.62 6.48 -65.91
C PHE A 456 2.56 7.40 -65.30
N TYR A 457 1.98 8.32 -66.09
CA TYR A 457 0.94 9.22 -65.60
C TYR A 457 -0.33 8.48 -65.15
N ASN A 458 -0.68 7.38 -65.82
CA ASN A 458 -1.80 6.55 -65.42
C ASN A 458 -1.53 5.83 -64.08
N SER A 459 -0.29 5.41 -63.80
CA SER A 459 0.07 4.87 -62.48
C SER A 459 -0.04 5.92 -61.37
N GLN A 460 0.46 7.14 -61.62
CA GLN A 460 0.37 8.24 -60.65
C GLN A 460 -1.08 8.64 -60.37
N LEU A 461 -1.93 8.65 -61.41
CA LEU A 461 -3.35 8.94 -61.26
C LEU A 461 -4.05 7.87 -60.40
N ASN A 462 -3.71 6.60 -60.56
CA ASN A 462 -4.26 5.53 -59.74
C ASN A 462 -3.79 5.62 -58.28
N ASP A 463 -2.53 5.97 -58.03
CA ASP A 463 -2.02 6.20 -56.68
C ASP A 463 -2.68 7.40 -56.00
N LEU A 464 -2.90 8.49 -56.74
CA LEU A 464 -3.66 9.65 -56.23
C LEU A 464 -5.12 9.31 -55.91
N LEU A 465 -5.78 8.50 -56.75
CA LEU A 465 -7.13 8.03 -56.49
C LEU A 465 -7.19 7.14 -55.25
N LYS A 466 -6.18 6.29 -55.04
CA LYS A 466 -6.06 5.44 -53.85
C LYS A 466 -5.79 6.27 -52.59
N ALA A 467 -4.85 7.21 -52.65
CA ALA A 467 -4.56 8.14 -51.56
C ALA A 467 -5.80 8.97 -51.18
N LYS A 468 -6.59 9.42 -52.17
CA LYS A 468 -7.86 10.09 -51.92
C LYS A 468 -8.85 9.18 -51.19
N ALA A 469 -8.99 7.93 -51.60
CA ALA A 469 -9.89 6.98 -50.95
C ALA A 469 -9.46 6.67 -49.50
N ASP A 470 -8.15 6.55 -49.27
CA ASP A 470 -7.61 6.31 -47.93
C ASP A 470 -7.81 7.54 -47.03
N LEU A 471 -7.62 8.76 -47.54
CA LEU A 471 -7.92 9.99 -46.80
C LEU A 471 -9.40 10.13 -46.43
N VAL A 472 -10.31 9.74 -47.32
CA VAL A 472 -11.75 9.73 -47.03
C VAL A 472 -12.08 8.76 -45.89
N LYS A 473 -11.49 7.56 -45.88
CA LYS A 473 -11.66 6.61 -44.77
C LYS A 473 -11.12 7.14 -43.45
N VAL A 474 -9.93 7.76 -43.46
CA VAL A 474 -9.37 8.37 -42.25
C VAL A 474 -10.26 9.50 -41.73
N LEU A 475 -10.86 10.30 -42.61
CA LEU A 475 -11.83 11.32 -42.21
C LEU A 475 -13.08 10.71 -41.57
N GLU A 476 -13.61 9.63 -42.12
CA GLU A 476 -14.76 8.90 -41.54
C GLU A 476 -14.41 8.35 -40.15
N ASP A 477 -13.24 7.71 -39.99
CA ASP A 477 -12.76 7.20 -38.70
C ASP A 477 -12.59 8.32 -37.65
N ILE A 478 -12.03 9.47 -38.05
CA ILE A 478 -11.88 10.65 -37.18
C ILE A 478 -13.25 11.21 -36.78
N GLN A 479 -14.20 11.28 -37.71
CA GLN A 479 -15.56 11.76 -37.42
C GLN A 479 -16.26 10.84 -36.42
N ASP A 480 -16.17 9.52 -36.59
CA ASP A 480 -16.79 8.56 -35.68
C ASP A 480 -16.16 8.61 -34.29
N LYS A 481 -14.82 8.69 -34.20
CA LYS A 481 -14.14 8.83 -32.92
C LYS A 481 -14.44 10.15 -32.22
N SER A 482 -14.56 11.24 -33.00
CA SER A 482 -14.93 12.55 -32.49
C SER A 482 -16.37 12.56 -31.95
N LYS A 483 -17.32 11.92 -32.64
CA LYS A 483 -18.70 11.75 -32.15
C LYS A 483 -18.74 10.97 -30.84
N GLU A 484 -18.03 9.85 -30.75
CA GLU A 484 -17.98 9.02 -29.54
C GLU A 484 -17.45 9.82 -28.34
N LEU A 485 -16.34 10.54 -28.54
CA LEU A 485 -15.71 11.35 -27.50
C LEU A 485 -16.63 12.51 -27.08
N PHE A 486 -17.23 13.21 -28.05
CA PHE A 486 -18.16 14.32 -27.78
C PHE A 486 -19.35 13.87 -26.95
N ILE A 487 -20.00 12.74 -27.31
CA ILE A 487 -21.15 12.20 -26.56
C ILE A 487 -20.75 11.84 -25.13
N LYS A 488 -19.56 11.23 -24.95
CA LYS A 488 -19.06 10.88 -23.62
C LYS A 488 -18.86 12.13 -22.76
N THR A 489 -18.14 13.12 -23.28
CA THR A 489 -17.86 14.37 -22.56
C THR A 489 -19.13 15.18 -22.31
N TYR A 490 -20.06 15.22 -23.27
CA TYR A 490 -21.37 15.86 -23.12
C TYR A 490 -22.17 15.26 -21.95
N LYS A 491 -22.22 13.92 -21.83
CA LYS A 491 -22.91 13.25 -20.72
C LYS A 491 -22.29 13.60 -19.36
N GLU A 492 -20.96 13.64 -19.29
CA GLU A 492 -20.24 14.03 -18.07
C GLU A 492 -20.53 15.50 -17.69
N ILE A 493 -20.48 16.42 -18.66
CA ILE A 493 -20.80 17.84 -18.46
C ILE A 493 -22.26 18.01 -18.03
N SER A 494 -23.20 17.33 -18.69
CA SER A 494 -24.63 17.43 -18.37
C SER A 494 -24.91 17.00 -16.92
N ASN A 495 -24.34 15.87 -16.49
CA ASN A 495 -24.50 15.39 -15.11
C ASN A 495 -23.90 16.36 -14.09
N ASN A 496 -22.67 16.82 -14.34
CA ASN A 496 -21.99 17.76 -13.45
C ASN A 496 -22.68 19.12 -13.39
N PHE A 497 -23.23 19.59 -14.52
CA PHE A 497 -23.98 20.83 -14.60
C PHE A 497 -25.27 20.78 -13.78
N GLN A 498 -25.99 19.65 -13.84
CA GLN A 498 -27.20 19.45 -13.05
C GLN A 498 -26.91 19.47 -11.54
N ASP A 499 -25.83 18.83 -11.10
CA ASP A 499 -25.43 18.79 -9.68
C ASP A 499 -24.93 20.14 -9.18
N MET A 500 -24.12 20.83 -9.98
CA MET A 500 -23.66 22.19 -9.69
C MET A 500 -24.85 23.16 -9.57
N PHE A 501 -25.80 23.12 -10.50
CA PHE A 501 -26.96 24.01 -10.51
C PHE A 501 -27.82 23.83 -9.25
N LYS A 502 -28.09 22.58 -8.85
CA LYS A 502 -28.84 22.27 -7.61
C LYS A 502 -28.15 22.81 -6.37
N ARG A 503 -26.81 22.69 -6.29
CA ARG A 503 -26.03 23.21 -5.16
C ARG A 503 -26.04 24.73 -5.10
N LEU A 504 -25.96 25.40 -6.25
CA LEU A 504 -25.89 26.86 -6.33
C LEU A 504 -27.21 27.53 -5.96
N PHE A 505 -28.34 26.95 -6.37
CA PHE A 505 -29.68 27.53 -6.18
C PHE A 505 -30.48 26.91 -5.03
N GLY A 506 -29.90 25.98 -4.27
CA GLY A 506 -30.57 25.33 -3.13
C GLY A 506 -31.77 24.46 -3.51
N GLY A 507 -31.85 24.03 -4.78
CA GLY A 507 -32.99 23.33 -5.38
C GLY A 507 -33.16 23.66 -6.87
N GLY A 508 -34.20 23.12 -7.52
CA GLY A 508 -34.47 23.33 -8.95
C GLY A 508 -33.91 22.24 -9.87
N LYS A 509 -34.14 22.38 -11.17
CA LYS A 509 -33.65 21.46 -12.22
C LYS A 509 -33.02 22.27 -13.34
N ALA A 510 -31.83 21.87 -13.78
CA ALA A 510 -31.27 22.35 -15.03
C ALA A 510 -30.77 21.17 -15.85
N GLU A 511 -30.95 21.25 -17.16
CA GLU A 511 -30.58 20.22 -18.12
C GLU A 511 -29.97 20.88 -19.35
N VAL A 512 -28.88 20.28 -19.83
CA VAL A 512 -28.22 20.66 -21.07
C VAL A 512 -28.77 19.71 -22.14
N ILE A 513 -29.26 20.25 -23.26
CA ILE A 513 -29.88 19.49 -24.36
C ILE A 513 -29.19 19.86 -25.68
N LEU A 514 -28.93 18.86 -26.53
CA LEU A 514 -28.47 19.07 -27.90
C LEU A 514 -29.64 19.44 -28.80
N GLN A 515 -29.48 20.51 -29.59
CA GLN A 515 -30.50 21.01 -30.51
C GLN A 515 -30.79 20.02 -31.65
N ASP A 516 -29.76 19.29 -32.11
CA ASP A 516 -29.86 18.21 -33.10
C ASP A 516 -29.12 16.95 -32.62
N PRO A 517 -29.86 15.95 -32.09
CA PRO A 517 -29.27 14.70 -31.60
C PRO A 517 -28.63 13.82 -32.70
N GLU A 518 -29.01 13.99 -33.96
CA GLU A 518 -28.51 13.17 -35.08
C GLU A 518 -27.16 13.70 -35.63
N ASN A 519 -26.85 14.98 -35.39
CA ASN A 519 -25.60 15.62 -35.80
C ASN A 519 -24.87 16.31 -34.63
N VAL A 520 -24.39 15.49 -33.69
CA VAL A 520 -23.81 15.96 -32.42
C VAL A 520 -22.59 16.89 -32.56
N LEU A 521 -21.82 16.81 -33.65
CA LEU A 521 -20.60 17.62 -33.83
C LEU A 521 -20.90 19.04 -34.34
N GLU A 522 -22.02 19.24 -35.03
CA GLU A 522 -22.45 20.54 -35.54
C GLU A 522 -23.66 21.10 -34.78
N SER A 523 -24.23 20.32 -33.85
CA SER A 523 -25.37 20.71 -33.02
C SER A 523 -25.01 21.83 -32.03
N GLY A 524 -25.89 22.81 -31.93
CA GLY A 524 -25.91 23.75 -30.82
C GLY A 524 -26.26 23.09 -29.48
N ILE A 525 -25.98 23.79 -28.38
CA ILE A 525 -26.29 23.38 -27.02
C ILE A 525 -27.29 24.37 -26.42
N ASP A 526 -28.46 23.86 -26.03
CA ASP A 526 -29.48 24.60 -25.30
C ASP A 526 -29.43 24.25 -23.81
N ILE A 527 -29.63 25.26 -22.96
CA ILE A 527 -29.65 25.08 -21.50
C ILE A 527 -31.04 25.43 -20.99
N PHE A 528 -31.75 24.42 -20.46
CA PHE A 528 -33.02 24.61 -19.79
C PHE A 528 -32.79 24.66 -18.29
N ALA A 529 -33.13 25.78 -17.66
CA ALA A 529 -32.94 25.98 -16.23
C ALA A 529 -34.26 26.39 -15.56
N GLN A 530 -34.65 25.65 -14.53
CA GLN A 530 -35.83 25.87 -13.69
C GLN A 530 -35.39 26.10 -12.24
N PRO A 531 -35.27 27.37 -11.81
CA PRO A 531 -34.95 27.70 -10.42
C PRO A 531 -36.12 27.35 -9.48
N PRO A 532 -35.85 27.08 -8.18
CA PRO A 532 -36.86 26.62 -7.24
C PRO A 532 -37.98 27.65 -7.06
N GLY A 533 -39.24 27.22 -7.23
CA GLY A 533 -40.44 28.04 -7.01
C GLY A 533 -41.07 28.66 -8.26
N LYS A 534 -40.50 28.46 -9.46
CA LYS A 534 -41.11 28.87 -10.74
C LYS A 534 -41.42 27.65 -11.61
N LYS A 535 -42.67 27.56 -12.11
CA LYS A 535 -43.07 26.55 -13.09
C LYS A 535 -42.40 26.81 -14.42
#